data_AF-A0A1Y3XW92-F1
#
_entry.id   AF-A0A1Y3XW92-F1
#
_cell.length_a   1.000
_cell.length_b   1.000
_cell.length_c   1.000
_cell.angle_alpha   90.00
_cell.angle_beta   90.00
_cell.angle_gamma   90.00
#
_symmetry.space_group_name_H-M   'P 1'
#
loop_
_entity.id
_entity.type
_entity.pdbx_description
1 polymer ?
#
loop_
_entity_poly.entity_id
_entity_poly.type
_entity_poly.pdbx_seq_one_letter_code
_entity_poly.pdbx_strand_id
1 'polypeptide(L)'
;MEPKSGRKPINVLTEYLTSWIRANSEEALPFDSFENLKPGRVAQKNVERWVFNCNYVYNRMGGIFYDRSIFPQDTGERAKLIRSLDRAFKSISDTTPLDLRSKPSESVPYELSKDWPPFTENSRNTLERLEDSLEQFRAENPAFCDQHADALASAEAEIREEAAYYALVDEEAGNGSRALVTTCHALLPIWCAKEINPLVTLLFWSDEDALAELVDKLAASFSAQRALDASHVRAIEMWREATLQAQALYIDHLDDDTDLTTLSVPEIGHLLASEGFSLDHGSSTEALPRWLLGKARLIWNVVICTVLGPEEAIGSALPDGSSTAESVYTARTSHCPSCFTGEVLLRRRYSSGRVVTIDRLMLDSVCSPGLWKVIGSHYDAHAPLPNSAYRTQFVTLGASFVMSEVRDGVGKVVEGSGDSRFHLELAIEIDAHKHARVVARDLDSKNGTCVLRTSCNGFTCFAFPGRRHLGVDDWAERLGVSAEHVCLVDELALERGDIIQLADSCFELI
;
A
#
# COMPACT_ATOMS: atom_id res chain seq x y z
N MET A 1 -25.90 -28.54 -8.32
CA MET A 1 -25.89 -28.11 -6.92
C MET A 1 -24.58 -27.40 -6.70
N GLU A 2 -24.60 -26.06 -6.76
CA GLU A 2 -23.40 -25.28 -6.45
C GLU A 2 -22.96 -25.58 -5.02
N PRO A 3 -21.65 -25.78 -4.78
CA PRO A 3 -21.14 -25.96 -3.42
C PRO A 3 -21.51 -24.74 -2.60
N LYS A 4 -21.81 -24.94 -1.30
CA LYS A 4 -22.03 -23.87 -0.31
C LYS A 4 -20.86 -22.88 -0.42
N SER A 5 -21.07 -21.77 -1.12
CA SER A 5 -19.99 -20.92 -1.61
C SER A 5 -19.26 -20.28 -0.44
N GLY A 6 -17.92 -20.33 -0.45
CA GLY A 6 -17.12 -19.38 0.30
C GLY A 6 -17.60 -17.95 0.01
N ARG A 7 -17.54 -17.06 1.01
CA ARG A 7 -17.90 -15.64 0.82
C ARG A 7 -17.09 -15.09 -0.34
N LYS A 8 -17.72 -14.40 -1.29
CA LYS A 8 -17.03 -13.78 -2.43
C LYS A 8 -16.04 -12.70 -1.95
N PRO A 9 -14.90 -12.49 -2.65
CA PRO A 9 -13.88 -11.50 -2.28
C PRO A 9 -14.47 -10.10 -2.05
N ILE A 10 -15.34 -9.63 -2.94
CA ILE A 10 -16.00 -8.32 -2.81
C ILE A 10 -16.84 -8.18 -1.51
N ASN A 11 -17.45 -9.27 -1.03
CA ASN A 11 -18.19 -9.24 0.23
C ASN A 11 -17.23 -9.21 1.43
N VAL A 12 -16.11 -9.93 1.33
CA VAL A 12 -15.05 -9.89 2.35
C VAL A 12 -14.46 -8.49 2.46
N LEU A 13 -14.11 -7.86 1.33
CA LEU A 13 -13.60 -6.49 1.27
C LEU A 13 -14.56 -5.49 1.94
N THR A 14 -15.81 -5.47 1.50
CA THR A 14 -16.79 -4.47 1.97
C THR A 14 -17.16 -4.67 3.43
N GLU A 15 -17.30 -5.91 3.90
CA GLU A 15 -17.54 -6.22 5.32
C GLU A 15 -16.35 -5.84 6.20
N TYR A 16 -15.14 -6.12 5.75
CA TYR A 16 -13.92 -5.82 6.51
C TYR A 16 -13.71 -4.31 6.65
N LEU A 17 -13.71 -3.57 5.54
CA LEU A 17 -13.58 -2.10 5.56
C LEU A 17 -14.68 -1.45 6.42
N THR A 18 -15.92 -1.94 6.32
CA THR A 18 -17.01 -1.43 7.19
C THR A 18 -16.73 -1.65 8.67
N SER A 19 -16.17 -2.82 9.02
CA SER A 19 -15.87 -3.18 10.40
C SER A 19 -14.69 -2.35 10.92
N TRP A 20 -13.63 -2.22 10.12
CA TRP A 20 -12.47 -1.39 10.44
C TRP A 20 -12.86 0.08 10.64
N ILE A 21 -13.65 0.67 9.73
CA ILE A 21 -14.13 2.06 9.86
C ILE A 21 -14.93 2.27 11.16
N ARG A 22 -15.77 1.30 11.53
CA ARG A 22 -16.58 1.39 12.75
C ARG A 22 -15.75 1.23 14.03
N ALA A 23 -14.67 0.45 13.98
CA ALA A 23 -13.79 0.22 15.12
C ALA A 23 -12.90 1.44 15.39
N ASN A 24 -12.51 2.15 14.32
CA ASN A 24 -11.51 3.22 14.37
C ASN A 24 -12.12 4.61 14.11
N SER A 25 -13.39 4.85 14.46
CA SER A 25 -14.23 5.95 13.95
C SER A 25 -13.69 7.40 14.08
N GLU A 26 -12.69 7.67 14.90
CA GLU A 26 -12.00 8.98 14.96
C GLU A 26 -10.79 9.06 14.02
N GLU A 27 -10.17 7.93 13.68
CA GLU A 27 -8.98 7.76 12.83
C GLU A 27 -9.31 7.06 11.49
N ALA A 28 -10.59 6.79 11.20
CA ALA A 28 -11.04 6.00 10.05
C ALA A 28 -12.13 6.64 9.21
N LEU A 29 -12.49 7.88 9.53
CA LEU A 29 -13.29 8.70 8.64
C LEU A 29 -12.48 8.96 7.35
N PRO A 30 -13.14 9.02 6.17
CA PRO A 30 -12.46 9.46 4.96
C PRO A 30 -11.84 10.83 5.23
N PHE A 31 -10.51 10.93 5.24
CA PHE A 31 -9.82 12.18 5.55
C PHE A 31 -10.25 13.24 4.53
N ASP A 32 -10.43 14.48 4.98
CA ASP A 32 -10.87 15.63 4.15
C ASP A 32 -12.09 15.41 3.24
N SER A 33 -13.03 14.54 3.66
CA SER A 33 -14.28 14.35 2.92
C SER A 33 -15.47 15.06 3.56
N PHE A 34 -16.32 15.66 2.73
CA PHE A 34 -17.60 16.22 3.17
C PHE A 34 -18.56 15.19 3.80
N GLU A 35 -18.36 13.88 3.54
CA GLU A 35 -19.11 12.82 4.21
C GLU A 35 -18.91 12.84 5.75
N ASN A 36 -17.80 13.41 6.23
CA ASN A 36 -17.55 13.62 7.66
C ASN A 36 -18.51 14.63 8.31
N LEU A 37 -19.18 15.45 7.50
CA LEU A 37 -20.19 16.39 7.96
C LEU A 37 -21.51 15.69 8.34
N LYS A 38 -21.68 14.40 7.99
CA LYS A 38 -22.92 13.65 8.28
C LYS A 38 -22.90 13.01 9.67
N PRO A 39 -23.99 13.16 10.44
CA PRO A 39 -24.18 12.38 11.65
C PRO A 39 -24.55 10.94 11.30
N GLY A 40 -23.70 9.96 11.60
CA GLY A 40 -24.04 8.54 11.44
C GLY A 40 -22.85 7.60 11.38
N ARG A 41 -23.10 6.29 11.56
CA ARG A 41 -22.08 5.25 11.35
C ARG A 41 -22.10 4.78 9.90
N VAL A 42 -20.92 4.62 9.32
CA VAL A 42 -20.76 4.02 7.98
C VAL A 42 -21.37 2.62 7.96
N ALA A 43 -22.15 2.31 6.92
CA ALA A 43 -22.76 1.00 6.69
C ALA A 43 -22.13 0.32 5.47
N GLN A 44 -22.24 -1.01 5.39
CA GLN A 44 -21.66 -1.80 4.30
C GLN A 44 -22.11 -1.31 2.92
N LYS A 45 -23.39 -0.94 2.77
CA LYS A 45 -23.92 -0.35 1.54
C LYS A 45 -23.20 0.94 1.10
N ASN A 46 -22.62 1.70 2.03
CA ASN A 46 -21.87 2.91 1.71
C ASN A 46 -20.52 2.51 1.10
N VAL A 47 -19.81 1.59 1.75
CA VAL A 47 -18.52 1.06 1.26
C VAL A 47 -18.68 0.39 -0.10
N GLU A 48 -19.73 -0.42 -0.28
CA GLU A 48 -20.08 -1.01 -1.57
C GLU A 48 -20.22 0.08 -2.65
N ARG A 49 -20.93 1.17 -2.37
CA ARG A 49 -21.09 2.27 -3.33
C ARG A 49 -19.81 3.04 -3.61
N TRP A 50 -18.90 3.13 -2.65
CA TRP A 50 -17.60 3.74 -2.88
C TRP A 50 -16.73 2.87 -3.79
N VAL A 51 -16.69 1.55 -3.55
CA VAL A 51 -15.98 0.57 -4.38
C VAL A 51 -16.47 0.59 -5.83
N PHE A 52 -17.79 0.59 -6.04
CA PHE A 52 -18.39 0.61 -7.38
C PHE A 52 -18.59 2.03 -7.94
N ASN A 53 -18.12 3.05 -7.23
CA ASN A 53 -18.29 4.46 -7.58
C ASN A 53 -19.74 4.87 -7.94
N CYS A 54 -20.72 4.23 -7.31
CA CYS A 54 -22.13 4.31 -7.72
C CYS A 54 -22.69 5.74 -7.72
N ASN A 55 -22.22 6.55 -6.77
CA ASN A 55 -22.74 7.89 -6.48
C ASN A 55 -21.69 8.96 -6.85
N TYR A 56 -21.06 8.81 -8.03
CA TYR A 56 -19.98 9.69 -8.48
C TYR A 56 -20.34 11.18 -8.40
N VAL A 57 -21.46 11.58 -9.02
CA VAL A 57 -21.87 13.01 -9.08
C VAL A 57 -22.10 13.57 -7.68
N TYR A 58 -22.72 12.77 -6.82
CA TYR A 58 -22.94 13.14 -5.42
C TYR A 58 -21.63 13.39 -4.68
N ASN A 59 -20.64 12.50 -4.85
CA ASN A 59 -19.33 12.66 -4.21
C ASN A 59 -18.58 13.87 -4.77
N ARG A 60 -18.59 14.09 -6.10
CA ARG A 60 -17.95 15.24 -6.74
C ARG A 60 -18.56 16.57 -6.32
N MET A 61 -19.88 16.71 -6.41
CA MET A 61 -20.57 17.94 -6.01
C MET A 61 -20.32 18.25 -4.52
N GLY A 62 -20.41 17.24 -3.66
CA GLY A 62 -20.13 17.41 -2.24
C GLY A 62 -18.67 17.77 -1.93
N GLY A 63 -17.71 17.13 -2.63
CA GLY A 63 -16.29 17.44 -2.54
C GLY A 63 -16.00 18.89 -2.96
N ILE A 64 -16.44 19.28 -4.17
CA ILE A 64 -16.28 20.65 -4.66
C ILE A 64 -16.85 21.69 -3.68
N PHE A 65 -18.02 21.39 -3.06
CA PHE A 65 -18.63 22.30 -2.09
C PHE A 65 -17.84 22.39 -0.78
N TYR A 66 -17.20 21.29 -0.39
CA TYR A 66 -16.36 21.22 0.79
C TYR A 66 -15.04 21.95 0.58
N ASP A 67 -14.35 21.69 -0.52
CA ASP A 67 -13.06 22.30 -0.87
C ASP A 67 -13.19 23.82 -1.02
N ARG A 68 -14.31 24.28 -1.58
CA ARG A 68 -14.63 25.71 -1.72
C ARG A 68 -15.21 26.34 -0.45
N SER A 69 -15.32 25.57 0.64
CA SER A 69 -15.82 26.04 1.94
C SER A 69 -17.21 26.71 1.87
N ILE A 70 -18.10 26.23 1.00
CA ILE A 70 -19.43 26.84 0.81
C ILE A 70 -20.54 26.20 1.66
N PHE A 71 -20.23 25.14 2.42
CA PHE A 71 -21.19 24.59 3.37
C PHE A 71 -21.55 25.61 4.47
N PRO A 72 -22.83 25.75 4.86
CA PRO A 72 -23.24 26.65 5.93
C PRO A 72 -22.53 26.35 7.26
N GLN A 73 -22.21 27.41 7.99
CA GLN A 73 -21.64 27.29 9.34
C GLN A 73 -22.67 26.83 10.37
N ASP A 74 -23.95 27.18 10.17
CA ASP A 74 -25.04 26.68 11.01
C ASP A 74 -25.23 25.17 10.79
N THR A 75 -25.18 24.41 11.88
CA THR A 75 -25.24 22.94 11.83
C THR A 75 -26.58 22.43 11.30
N GLY A 76 -27.68 23.14 11.54
CA GLY A 76 -29.01 22.79 11.06
C GLY A 76 -29.16 23.02 9.57
N GLU A 77 -28.75 24.18 9.08
CA GLU A 77 -28.74 24.52 7.65
C GLU A 77 -27.79 23.62 6.86
N ARG A 78 -26.59 23.35 7.39
CA ARG A 78 -25.66 22.39 6.79
C ARG A 78 -26.28 21.00 6.66
N ALA A 79 -26.94 20.50 7.70
CA ALA A 79 -27.60 19.21 7.67
C ALA A 79 -28.79 19.18 6.67
N LYS A 80 -29.48 20.31 6.46
CA LYS A 80 -30.52 20.43 5.42
C LYS A 80 -29.91 20.36 4.02
N LEU A 81 -28.84 21.11 3.78
CA LEU A 81 -28.14 21.12 2.49
C LEU A 81 -27.62 19.74 2.11
N ILE A 82 -26.96 19.04 3.05
CA ILE A 82 -26.47 17.67 2.81
C ILE A 82 -27.63 16.71 2.48
N ARG A 83 -28.78 16.82 3.15
CA ARG A 83 -29.97 16.02 2.81
C ARG A 83 -30.52 16.33 1.42
N SER A 84 -30.43 17.58 0.97
CA SER A 84 -30.83 17.94 -0.39
C SER A 84 -29.83 17.40 -1.42
N LEU A 85 -28.52 17.48 -1.16
CA LEU A 85 -27.49 16.83 -1.98
C LEU A 85 -27.75 15.32 -2.11
N ASP A 86 -28.01 14.65 -0.98
CA ASP A 86 -28.32 13.22 -0.92
C ASP A 86 -29.52 12.86 -1.79
N ARG A 87 -30.55 13.71 -1.80
CA ARG A 87 -31.78 13.46 -2.57
C ARG A 87 -31.61 13.75 -4.05
N ALA A 88 -30.93 14.85 -4.39
CA ALA A 88 -30.78 15.31 -5.76
C ALA A 88 -29.76 14.46 -6.53
N PHE A 89 -28.59 14.19 -5.95
CA PHE A 89 -27.44 13.68 -6.72
C PHE A 89 -27.11 12.20 -6.49
N LYS A 90 -27.66 11.51 -5.48
CA LYS A 90 -27.36 10.08 -5.29
C LYS A 90 -27.97 9.25 -6.41
N SER A 91 -27.10 8.61 -7.19
CA SER A 91 -27.52 7.73 -8.26
C SER A 91 -28.21 6.46 -7.77
N ILE A 92 -27.77 5.95 -6.63
CA ILE A 92 -28.40 4.87 -5.86
C ILE A 92 -28.73 5.38 -4.46
N SER A 93 -30.03 5.40 -4.14
CA SER A 93 -30.54 5.84 -2.84
C SER A 93 -30.19 4.87 -1.71
N ASP A 94 -30.20 5.34 -0.47
CA ASP A 94 -29.86 4.54 0.73
C ASP A 94 -30.79 3.34 0.99
N THR A 95 -31.96 3.31 0.36
CA THR A 95 -32.92 2.21 0.46
C THR A 95 -32.71 1.12 -0.58
N THR A 96 -31.85 1.35 -1.57
CA THR A 96 -31.59 0.40 -2.66
C THR A 96 -30.23 -0.27 -2.43
N PRO A 97 -30.21 -1.57 -2.04
CA PRO A 97 -28.97 -2.32 -1.94
C PRO A 97 -28.44 -2.73 -3.32
N LEU A 98 -27.13 -2.96 -3.42
CA LEU A 98 -26.53 -3.55 -4.63
C LEU A 98 -26.70 -5.08 -4.69
N ASP A 99 -27.03 -5.71 -3.55
CA ASP A 99 -27.28 -7.15 -3.44
C ASP A 99 -26.15 -8.03 -4.02
N LEU A 100 -24.90 -7.61 -3.83
CA LEU A 100 -23.69 -8.30 -4.34
C LEU A 100 -23.56 -9.75 -3.86
N ARG A 101 -24.10 -10.06 -2.67
CA ARG A 101 -24.13 -11.41 -2.11
C ARG A 101 -24.95 -12.36 -2.99
N SER A 102 -26.10 -11.92 -3.51
CA SER A 102 -27.02 -12.76 -4.29
C SER A 102 -26.82 -12.69 -5.80
N LYS A 103 -26.10 -11.69 -6.31
CA LYS A 103 -25.72 -11.67 -7.74
C LYS A 103 -24.86 -12.89 -8.11
N PRO A 104 -24.78 -13.33 -9.36
CA PRO A 104 -23.71 -14.24 -9.79
C PRO A 104 -22.33 -13.57 -9.69
N SER A 105 -21.24 -14.35 -9.58
CA SER A 105 -19.89 -13.78 -9.49
C SER A 105 -19.50 -13.06 -10.78
N GLU A 106 -19.90 -13.58 -11.93
CA GLU A 106 -19.70 -12.98 -13.25
C GLU A 106 -20.45 -11.66 -13.47
N SER A 107 -21.43 -11.34 -12.61
CA SER A 107 -22.16 -10.07 -12.67
C SER A 107 -21.46 -8.94 -11.91
N VAL A 108 -20.46 -9.25 -11.08
CA VAL A 108 -19.74 -8.23 -10.29
C VAL A 108 -18.89 -7.32 -11.18
N PRO A 109 -18.14 -7.81 -12.19
CA PRO A 109 -17.45 -6.95 -13.16
C PRO A 109 -18.40 -6.02 -13.93
N TYR A 110 -19.59 -6.50 -14.27
CA TYR A 110 -20.61 -5.67 -14.94
C TYR A 110 -21.15 -4.56 -14.02
N GLU A 111 -21.24 -4.78 -12.71
CA GLU A 111 -21.58 -3.69 -11.78
C GLU A 111 -20.45 -2.67 -11.65
N LEU A 112 -19.18 -3.08 -11.78
CA LEU A 112 -18.02 -2.19 -11.80
C LEU A 112 -18.00 -1.33 -13.06
N SER A 113 -18.26 -1.92 -14.23
CA SER A 113 -18.16 -1.20 -15.51
C SER A 113 -19.18 -0.08 -15.70
N LYS A 114 -20.23 0.02 -14.87
CA LYS A 114 -21.24 1.07 -15.01
C LYS A 114 -20.66 2.47 -14.76
N ASP A 115 -19.81 2.65 -13.75
CA ASP A 115 -19.29 3.99 -13.41
C ASP A 115 -17.78 4.09 -13.54
N TRP A 116 -17.21 3.26 -14.42
CA TRP A 116 -15.81 3.23 -14.80
C TRP A 116 -15.71 3.23 -16.34
N PRO A 117 -15.91 4.39 -17.00
CA PRO A 117 -16.04 5.74 -16.42
C PRO A 117 -17.49 6.14 -16.09
N PRO A 118 -17.69 7.19 -15.27
CA PRO A 118 -18.99 7.87 -15.19
C PRO A 118 -19.29 8.68 -16.47
N PHE A 119 -20.51 9.18 -16.61
CA PHE A 119 -20.99 9.99 -17.74
C PHE A 119 -21.01 9.32 -19.13
N THR A 120 -20.74 8.02 -19.20
CA THR A 120 -20.95 7.22 -20.41
C THR A 120 -22.42 6.79 -20.55
N GLU A 121 -22.81 6.29 -21.73
CA GLU A 121 -24.18 5.85 -22.03
C GLU A 121 -24.70 4.78 -21.04
N ASN A 122 -23.81 3.89 -20.58
CA ASN A 122 -24.15 2.81 -19.66
C ASN A 122 -23.99 3.18 -18.17
N SER A 123 -23.65 4.43 -17.89
CA SER A 123 -23.41 4.90 -16.54
C SER A 123 -24.68 5.19 -15.75
N ARG A 124 -24.62 4.97 -14.43
CA ARG A 124 -25.67 5.40 -13.51
C ARG A 124 -25.69 6.91 -13.34
N ASN A 125 -24.58 7.56 -13.69
CA ASN A 125 -24.26 8.97 -13.51
C ASN A 125 -24.12 9.63 -14.90
N THR A 126 -25.21 9.71 -15.67
CA THR A 126 -25.21 10.35 -16.99
C THR A 126 -25.24 11.88 -16.89
N LEU A 127 -24.86 12.58 -17.96
CA LEU A 127 -24.98 14.04 -18.04
C LEU A 127 -26.45 14.51 -17.99
N GLU A 128 -27.37 13.80 -18.64
CA GLU A 128 -28.80 14.09 -18.56
C GLU A 128 -29.29 14.05 -17.11
N ARG A 129 -28.88 13.03 -16.35
CA ARG A 129 -29.22 12.92 -14.94
C ARG A 129 -28.61 14.03 -14.10
N LEU A 130 -27.38 14.46 -14.40
CA LEU A 130 -26.76 15.59 -13.73
C LEU A 130 -27.58 16.87 -13.92
N GLU A 131 -28.09 17.12 -15.12
CA GLU A 131 -28.93 18.29 -15.43
C GLU A 131 -30.23 18.26 -14.62
N ASP A 132 -30.94 17.13 -14.63
CA ASP A 132 -32.15 16.92 -13.81
C ASP A 132 -31.87 17.12 -12.31
N SER A 133 -30.76 16.56 -11.81
CA SER A 133 -30.34 16.70 -10.41
C SER A 133 -30.04 18.15 -10.04
N LEU A 134 -29.41 18.93 -10.94
CA LEU A 134 -29.14 20.35 -10.72
C LEU A 134 -30.43 21.18 -10.70
N GLU A 135 -31.37 20.90 -11.59
CA GLU A 135 -32.69 21.55 -11.58
C GLU A 135 -33.43 21.28 -10.27
N GLN A 136 -33.46 20.01 -9.84
CA GLN A 136 -34.06 19.63 -8.56
C GLN A 136 -33.38 20.34 -7.39
N PHE A 137 -32.05 20.34 -7.34
CA PHE A 137 -31.28 20.96 -6.27
C PHE A 137 -31.52 22.47 -6.18
N ARG A 138 -31.57 23.16 -7.32
CA ARG A 138 -31.89 24.60 -7.42
C ARG A 138 -33.30 24.91 -6.93
N ALA A 139 -34.28 24.07 -7.29
CA ALA A 139 -35.66 24.22 -6.83
C ALA A 139 -35.79 24.03 -5.31
N GLU A 140 -35.02 23.12 -4.72
CA GLU A 140 -35.03 22.87 -3.27
C GLU A 140 -34.26 23.93 -2.46
N ASN A 141 -33.24 24.58 -3.05
CA ASN A 141 -32.35 25.50 -2.34
C ASN A 141 -32.11 26.82 -3.11
N PRO A 142 -33.17 27.59 -3.46
CA PRO A 142 -33.02 28.77 -4.33
C PRO A 142 -32.10 29.84 -3.73
N ALA A 143 -32.28 30.19 -2.45
CA ALA A 143 -31.46 31.21 -1.79
C ALA A 143 -29.97 30.82 -1.69
N PHE A 144 -29.67 29.54 -1.45
CA PHE A 144 -28.30 29.04 -1.46
C PHE A 144 -27.68 29.13 -2.85
N CYS A 145 -28.44 28.74 -3.88
CA CYS A 145 -27.97 28.78 -5.26
C CYS A 145 -27.73 30.21 -5.75
N ASP A 146 -28.60 31.16 -5.38
CA ASP A 146 -28.42 32.57 -5.70
C ASP A 146 -27.18 33.15 -5.02
N GLN A 147 -26.93 32.79 -3.76
CA GLN A 147 -25.75 33.25 -3.00
C GLN A 147 -24.44 32.69 -3.57
N HIS A 148 -24.46 31.46 -4.11
CA HIS A 148 -23.27 30.74 -4.56
C HIS A 148 -23.26 30.48 -6.07
N ALA A 149 -23.92 31.34 -6.86
CA ALA A 149 -24.15 31.13 -8.29
C ALA A 149 -22.85 30.87 -9.08
N ASP A 150 -21.80 31.65 -8.82
CA ASP A 150 -20.49 31.49 -9.49
C ASP A 150 -19.83 30.15 -9.15
N ALA A 151 -19.91 29.73 -7.87
CA ALA A 151 -19.36 28.45 -7.44
C ALA A 151 -20.11 27.27 -8.07
N LEU A 152 -21.44 27.35 -8.18
CA LEU A 152 -22.26 26.35 -8.87
C LEU A 152 -21.96 26.30 -10.37
N ALA A 153 -21.87 27.44 -11.04
CA ALA A 153 -21.56 27.52 -12.47
C ALA A 153 -20.17 26.94 -12.77
N SER A 154 -19.17 27.25 -11.93
CA SER A 154 -17.83 26.68 -12.06
C SER A 154 -17.80 25.18 -11.78
N ALA A 155 -18.52 24.69 -10.76
CA ALA A 155 -18.61 23.24 -10.47
C ALA A 155 -19.26 22.47 -11.64
N GLU A 156 -20.31 23.04 -12.23
CA GLU A 156 -20.99 22.47 -13.38
C GLU A 156 -20.08 22.44 -14.63
N ALA A 157 -19.30 23.50 -14.86
CA ALA A 157 -18.31 23.54 -15.94
C ALA A 157 -17.20 22.49 -15.74
N GLU A 158 -16.67 22.37 -14.52
CA GLU A 158 -15.66 21.38 -14.15
C GLU A 158 -16.16 19.95 -14.42
N ILE A 159 -17.36 19.59 -13.95
CA ILE A 159 -17.93 18.26 -14.20
C ILE A 159 -18.16 17.98 -15.69
N ARG A 160 -18.56 18.98 -16.49
CA ARG A 160 -18.69 18.80 -17.94
C ARG A 160 -17.35 18.58 -18.62
N GLU A 161 -16.30 19.24 -18.16
CA GLU A 161 -14.94 19.03 -18.65
C GLU A 161 -14.45 17.60 -18.29
N GLU A 162 -14.72 17.14 -17.06
CA GLU A 162 -14.46 15.76 -16.65
C GLU A 162 -15.19 14.75 -17.54
N ALA A 163 -16.47 14.98 -17.82
CA ALA A 163 -17.28 14.10 -18.65
C ALA A 163 -16.73 13.99 -20.08
N ALA A 164 -16.28 15.12 -20.65
CA ALA A 164 -15.64 15.12 -21.96
C ALA A 164 -14.33 14.32 -21.95
N TYR A 165 -13.51 14.46 -20.91
CA TYR A 165 -12.29 13.67 -20.76
C TYR A 165 -12.58 12.17 -20.59
N TYR A 166 -13.56 11.80 -19.77
CA TYR A 166 -13.94 10.39 -19.60
C TYR A 166 -14.49 9.75 -20.87
N ALA A 167 -15.19 10.50 -21.71
CA ALA A 167 -15.61 10.03 -23.03
C ALA A 167 -14.41 9.70 -23.93
N LEU A 168 -13.33 10.49 -23.88
CA LEU A 168 -12.10 10.19 -24.61
C LEU A 168 -11.43 8.91 -24.09
N VAL A 169 -11.35 8.74 -22.77
CA VAL A 169 -10.80 7.52 -22.15
C VAL A 169 -11.60 6.27 -22.54
N ASP A 170 -12.94 6.37 -22.55
CA ASP A 170 -13.83 5.28 -22.97
C ASP A 170 -13.62 4.92 -24.45
N GLU A 171 -13.50 5.93 -25.32
CA GLU A 171 -13.22 5.76 -26.75
C GLU A 171 -11.86 5.09 -26.99
N GLU A 172 -10.81 5.54 -26.29
CA GLU A 172 -9.46 4.97 -26.38
C GLU A 172 -9.38 3.52 -25.86
N ALA A 173 -10.14 3.19 -24.81
CA ALA A 173 -10.22 1.82 -24.30
C ALA A 173 -10.89 0.87 -25.30
N GLY A 174 -11.81 1.38 -26.11
CA GLY A 174 -12.51 0.67 -27.18
C GLY A 174 -13.47 -0.41 -26.68
N ASN A 175 -13.92 -1.26 -27.61
CA ASN A 175 -14.92 -2.29 -27.31
C ASN A 175 -14.26 -3.67 -27.18
N GLY A 176 -14.31 -4.28 -25.99
CA GLY A 176 -13.78 -5.63 -25.79
C GLY A 176 -13.72 -6.09 -24.33
N SER A 177 -13.28 -7.33 -24.12
CA SER A 177 -13.19 -7.93 -22.77
C SER A 177 -12.16 -7.27 -21.85
N ARG A 178 -11.21 -6.51 -22.42
CA ARG A 178 -10.19 -5.75 -21.68
C ARG A 178 -10.51 -4.27 -21.52
N ALA A 179 -11.57 -3.76 -22.14
CA ALA A 179 -11.92 -2.33 -22.11
C ALA A 179 -12.02 -1.80 -20.67
N LEU A 180 -12.75 -2.51 -19.80
CA LEU A 180 -12.86 -2.17 -18.38
C LEU A 180 -11.49 -2.07 -17.68
N VAL A 181 -10.58 -3.02 -17.96
CA VAL A 181 -9.24 -3.02 -17.36
C VAL A 181 -8.44 -1.81 -17.85
N THR A 182 -8.44 -1.55 -19.16
CA THR A 182 -7.78 -0.38 -19.75
C THR A 182 -8.31 0.92 -19.15
N THR A 183 -9.63 1.08 -19.05
CA THR A 183 -10.26 2.25 -18.45
C THR A 183 -9.87 2.40 -16.98
N CYS A 184 -9.94 1.33 -16.19
CA CYS A 184 -9.52 1.38 -14.78
C CYS A 184 -8.02 1.73 -14.64
N HIS A 185 -7.14 1.24 -15.53
CA HIS A 185 -5.72 1.61 -15.54
C HIS A 185 -5.50 3.10 -15.76
N ALA A 186 -6.25 3.70 -16.69
CA ALA A 186 -6.15 5.13 -17.00
C ALA A 186 -6.73 6.00 -15.88
N LEU A 187 -7.90 5.64 -15.34
CA LEU A 187 -8.64 6.49 -14.41
C LEU A 187 -8.17 6.39 -12.97
N LEU A 188 -7.75 5.21 -12.51
CA LEU A 188 -7.45 5.00 -11.10
C LEU A 188 -6.35 5.94 -10.56
N PRO A 189 -5.22 6.18 -11.25
CA PRO A 189 -4.23 7.17 -10.80
C PRO A 189 -4.82 8.57 -10.70
N ILE A 190 -5.64 8.98 -11.67
CA ILE A 190 -6.30 10.30 -11.66
C ILE A 190 -7.21 10.42 -10.45
N TRP A 191 -8.00 9.38 -10.17
CA TRP A 191 -8.91 9.34 -9.03
C TRP A 191 -8.19 9.28 -7.70
N CYS A 192 -7.00 8.67 -7.64
CA CYS A 192 -6.12 8.70 -6.48
C CYS A 192 -5.61 10.11 -6.21
N ALA A 193 -5.13 10.80 -7.25
CA ALA A 193 -4.61 12.16 -7.15
C ALA A 193 -5.71 13.23 -6.91
N LYS A 194 -6.93 12.97 -7.36
CA LYS A 194 -8.11 13.83 -7.12
C LYS A 194 -8.95 13.48 -5.92
N GLU A 195 -8.60 12.40 -5.22
CA GLU A 195 -9.34 11.96 -4.04
C GLU A 195 -10.85 11.83 -4.32
N ILE A 196 -11.17 11.28 -5.50
CA ILE A 196 -12.47 11.46 -6.17
C ILE A 196 -13.68 10.99 -5.36
N ASN A 197 -13.45 10.03 -4.46
CA ASN A 197 -14.47 9.49 -3.58
C ASN A 197 -13.86 9.02 -2.24
N PRO A 198 -14.71 8.79 -1.22
CA PRO A 198 -14.27 8.45 0.13
C PRO A 198 -13.41 7.18 0.26
N LEU A 199 -13.45 6.25 -0.69
CA LEU A 199 -12.61 5.06 -0.65
C LEU A 199 -11.13 5.41 -0.75
N VAL A 200 -10.78 6.40 -1.57
CA VAL A 200 -9.41 6.81 -1.86
C VAL A 200 -8.76 7.49 -0.65
N THR A 201 -9.55 8.15 0.19
CA THR A 201 -9.09 8.94 1.35
C THR A 201 -9.15 8.19 2.67
N LEU A 202 -9.46 6.89 2.67
CA LEU A 202 -9.44 6.08 3.89
C LEU A 202 -8.00 5.95 4.42
N LEU A 203 -7.81 6.25 5.71
CA LEU A 203 -6.55 6.01 6.42
C LEU A 203 -6.21 4.52 6.54
N PHE A 204 -7.15 3.63 6.21
CA PHE A 204 -6.93 2.19 6.10
C PHE A 204 -5.73 1.84 5.20
N TRP A 205 -5.48 2.60 4.14
CA TRP A 205 -4.40 2.31 3.19
C TRP A 205 -3.00 2.35 3.82
N SER A 206 -2.82 3.12 4.89
CA SER A 206 -1.57 3.21 5.65
C SER A 206 -1.51 2.28 6.88
N ASP A 207 -2.59 1.57 7.22
CA ASP A 207 -2.62 0.60 8.32
C ASP A 207 -2.04 -0.74 7.85
N GLU A 208 -0.75 -0.98 8.14
CA GLU A 208 -0.02 -2.20 7.74
C GLU A 208 -0.69 -3.48 8.29
N ASP A 209 -1.10 -3.47 9.56
CA ASP A 209 -1.66 -4.64 10.23
C ASP A 209 -3.06 -4.97 9.69
N ALA A 210 -3.93 -3.95 9.55
CA ALA A 210 -5.27 -4.15 9.02
C ALA A 210 -5.26 -4.54 7.53
N LEU A 211 -4.34 -3.98 6.74
CA LEU A 211 -4.20 -4.39 5.35
C LEU A 211 -3.73 -5.85 5.26
N ALA A 212 -2.72 -6.25 6.04
CA ALA A 212 -2.24 -7.62 6.06
C ALA A 212 -3.35 -8.61 6.44
N GLU A 213 -4.17 -8.27 7.43
CA GLU A 213 -5.32 -9.10 7.82
C GLU A 213 -6.38 -9.18 6.71
N LEU A 214 -6.71 -8.07 6.04
CA LEU A 214 -7.63 -8.07 4.90
C LEU A 214 -7.10 -8.96 3.78
N VAL A 215 -5.82 -8.82 3.44
CA VAL A 215 -5.15 -9.57 2.38
C VAL A 215 -5.24 -11.07 2.65
N ASP A 216 -5.03 -11.50 3.88
CA ASP A 216 -5.15 -12.91 4.27
C ASP A 216 -6.59 -13.43 4.15
N LYS A 217 -7.59 -12.63 4.54
CA LYS A 217 -9.02 -13.00 4.36
C LYS A 217 -9.40 -13.08 2.88
N LEU A 218 -8.88 -12.19 2.06
CA LEU A 218 -9.12 -12.18 0.62
C LEU A 218 -8.42 -13.37 -0.06
N ALA A 219 -7.17 -13.69 0.30
CA ALA A 219 -6.46 -14.88 -0.20
C ALA A 219 -7.23 -16.18 0.09
N ALA A 220 -7.77 -16.31 1.32
CA ALA A 220 -8.62 -17.44 1.69
C ALA A 220 -9.93 -17.47 0.89
N SER A 221 -10.51 -16.30 0.60
CA SER A 221 -11.71 -16.16 -0.24
C SER A 221 -11.45 -16.57 -1.69
N PHE A 222 -10.38 -16.08 -2.33
CA PHE A 222 -9.98 -16.45 -3.69
C PHE A 222 -9.77 -17.97 -3.80
N SER A 223 -9.05 -18.56 -2.85
CA SER A 223 -8.80 -20.01 -2.80
C SER A 223 -10.08 -20.85 -2.73
N ALA A 224 -11.16 -20.30 -2.17
CA ALA A 224 -12.43 -21.00 -2.01
C ALA A 224 -13.38 -20.87 -3.22
N GLN A 225 -13.11 -19.97 -4.18
CA GLN A 225 -13.99 -19.72 -5.32
C GLN A 225 -13.76 -20.64 -6.52
N ARG A 226 -12.54 -21.17 -6.68
CA ARG A 226 -12.15 -21.99 -7.83
C ARG A 226 -11.45 -23.26 -7.38
N ALA A 227 -11.56 -24.33 -8.17
CA ALA A 227 -10.75 -25.52 -7.94
C ALA A 227 -9.26 -25.14 -8.01
N LEU A 228 -8.52 -25.40 -6.93
CA LEU A 228 -7.11 -25.04 -6.82
C LEU A 228 -6.29 -25.82 -7.84
N ASP A 229 -5.75 -25.11 -8.83
CA ASP A 229 -4.64 -25.57 -9.64
C ASP A 229 -3.37 -24.76 -9.29
N ALA A 230 -2.20 -25.28 -9.67
CA ALA A 230 -0.92 -24.67 -9.33
C ALA A 230 -0.73 -23.27 -9.93
N SER A 231 -1.44 -22.92 -11.02
CA SER A 231 -1.45 -21.56 -11.57
C SER A 231 -2.22 -20.60 -10.68
N HIS A 232 -3.40 -20.99 -10.21
CA HIS A 232 -4.25 -20.14 -9.38
C HIS A 232 -3.66 -19.93 -7.99
N VAL A 233 -3.05 -20.95 -7.39
CA VAL A 233 -2.30 -20.80 -6.12
C VAL A 233 -1.19 -19.77 -6.28
N ARG A 234 -0.39 -19.86 -7.35
CA ARG A 234 0.67 -18.89 -7.63
C ARG A 234 0.12 -17.49 -7.89
N ALA A 235 -1.02 -17.36 -8.58
CA ALA A 235 -1.66 -16.06 -8.79
C ALA A 235 -2.05 -15.40 -7.46
N ILE A 236 -2.60 -16.15 -6.51
CA ILE A 236 -2.93 -15.64 -5.18
C ILE A 236 -1.67 -15.22 -4.41
N GLU A 237 -0.59 -16.00 -4.48
CA GLU A 237 0.69 -15.67 -3.84
C GLU A 237 1.31 -14.40 -4.43
N MET A 238 1.36 -14.29 -5.76
CA MET A 238 1.85 -13.10 -6.46
C MET A 238 0.99 -11.87 -6.17
N TRP A 239 -0.33 -12.02 -6.13
CA TRP A 239 -1.26 -10.95 -5.76
C TRP A 239 -1.03 -10.46 -4.33
N ARG A 240 -0.89 -11.39 -3.36
CA ARG A 240 -0.63 -11.05 -1.96
C ARG A 240 0.67 -10.26 -1.84
N GLU A 241 1.71 -10.71 -2.51
CA GLU A 241 3.01 -10.07 -2.56
C GLU A 241 2.92 -8.66 -3.16
N ALA A 242 2.35 -8.54 -4.36
CA ALA A 242 2.17 -7.28 -5.07
C ALA A 242 1.35 -6.26 -4.27
N THR A 243 0.34 -6.71 -3.53
CA THR A 243 -0.49 -5.86 -2.68
C THR A 243 0.32 -5.23 -1.54
N LEU A 244 1.09 -6.05 -0.83
CA LEU A 244 1.89 -5.59 0.30
C LEU A 244 3.05 -4.69 -0.16
N GLN A 245 3.63 -4.96 -1.33
CA GLN A 245 4.63 -4.08 -1.93
C GLN A 245 4.06 -2.72 -2.32
N ALA A 246 2.86 -2.69 -2.90
CA ALA A 246 2.19 -1.45 -3.24
C ALA A 246 1.92 -0.60 -1.98
N GLN A 247 1.57 -1.23 -0.86
CA GLN A 247 1.43 -0.55 0.43
C GLN A 247 2.77 0.01 0.92
N ALA A 248 3.83 -0.79 0.93
CA ALA A 248 5.15 -0.31 1.35
C ALA A 248 5.60 0.89 0.49
N LEU A 249 5.41 0.82 -0.83
CA LEU A 249 5.71 1.92 -1.75
C LEU A 249 4.89 3.18 -1.45
N TYR A 250 3.61 3.02 -1.08
CA TYR A 250 2.75 4.12 -0.67
C TYR A 250 3.25 4.77 0.62
N ILE A 251 3.47 3.97 1.67
CA ILE A 251 3.87 4.43 3.00
C ILE A 251 5.24 5.11 2.98
N ASP A 252 6.23 4.52 2.29
CA ASP A 252 7.60 5.06 2.21
C ASP A 252 7.65 6.46 1.55
N HIS A 253 6.56 6.93 0.93
CA HIS A 253 6.47 8.22 0.22
C HIS A 253 5.31 9.11 0.68
N LEU A 254 4.68 8.82 1.82
CA LEU A 254 3.56 9.62 2.35
C LEU A 254 3.93 11.10 2.59
N ASP A 255 5.20 11.36 2.93
CA ASP A 255 5.71 12.72 3.25
C ASP A 255 6.02 13.57 2.01
N ASP A 256 5.56 13.18 0.82
CA ASP A 256 5.74 13.98 -0.40
C ASP A 256 4.73 15.14 -0.45
N ASP A 257 5.26 16.37 -0.48
CA ASP A 257 4.49 17.63 -0.48
C ASP A 257 3.84 17.96 -1.84
N THR A 258 4.03 17.14 -2.87
CA THR A 258 3.43 17.38 -4.18
C THR A 258 1.91 17.20 -4.12
N ASP A 259 1.18 18.32 -4.11
CA ASP A 259 -0.29 18.34 -4.13
C ASP A 259 -0.80 18.53 -5.56
N LEU A 260 -1.53 17.54 -6.06
CA LEU A 260 -2.18 17.62 -7.36
C LEU A 260 -3.65 18.04 -7.26
N THR A 261 -4.26 18.14 -6.09
CA THR A 261 -5.71 18.30 -5.90
C THR A 261 -6.27 19.55 -6.60
N THR A 262 -5.48 20.61 -6.75
CA THR A 262 -5.90 21.88 -7.40
C THR A 262 -6.07 21.81 -8.92
N LEU A 263 -5.47 20.83 -9.60
CA LEU A 263 -5.62 20.66 -11.06
C LEU A 263 -7.05 20.20 -11.44
N SER A 264 -7.41 20.17 -12.71
CA SER A 264 -8.60 19.43 -13.17
C SER A 264 -8.28 17.95 -13.41
N VAL A 265 -9.31 17.10 -13.53
CA VAL A 265 -9.15 15.69 -13.96
C VAL A 265 -8.42 15.60 -15.32
N PRO A 266 -8.83 16.35 -16.37
CA PRO A 266 -8.08 16.39 -17.62
C PRO A 266 -6.63 16.82 -17.44
N GLU A 267 -6.34 17.85 -16.64
CA GLU A 267 -4.96 18.31 -16.42
C GLU A 267 -4.08 17.23 -15.80
N ILE A 268 -4.58 16.48 -14.81
CA ILE A 268 -3.86 15.33 -14.26
C ILE A 268 -3.67 14.25 -15.33
N GLY A 269 -4.71 13.94 -16.10
CA GLY A 269 -4.62 12.96 -17.19
C GLY A 269 -3.50 13.29 -18.19
N HIS A 270 -3.40 14.56 -18.62
CA HIS A 270 -2.34 15.03 -19.50
C HIS A 270 -0.96 14.97 -18.82
N LEU A 271 -0.88 15.35 -17.54
CA LEU A 271 0.37 15.28 -16.79
C LEU A 271 0.90 13.84 -16.72
N LEU A 272 0.04 12.89 -16.33
CA LEU A 272 0.40 11.46 -16.29
C LEU A 272 0.89 10.95 -17.64
N ALA A 273 0.20 11.33 -18.73
CA ALA A 273 0.63 10.96 -20.08
C ALA A 273 1.99 11.58 -20.46
N SER A 274 2.22 12.85 -20.12
CA SER A 274 3.47 13.55 -20.42
C SER A 274 4.68 12.99 -19.67
N GLU A 275 4.45 12.51 -18.45
CA GLU A 275 5.45 11.88 -17.60
C GLU A 275 5.61 10.37 -17.88
N GLY A 276 4.87 9.83 -18.87
CA GLY A 276 4.90 8.41 -19.21
C GLY A 276 4.44 7.49 -18.07
N PHE A 277 3.60 8.00 -17.17
CA PHE A 277 3.12 7.26 -16.01
C PHE A 277 2.17 6.13 -16.44
N SER A 278 2.36 4.95 -15.86
CA SER A 278 1.44 3.81 -15.99
C SER A 278 1.44 3.00 -14.69
N LEU A 279 0.34 2.32 -14.39
CA LEU A 279 0.32 1.37 -13.26
C LEU A 279 1.35 0.25 -13.43
N ASP A 280 1.68 -0.18 -14.65
CA ASP A 280 2.59 -1.31 -14.87
C ASP A 280 4.07 -0.93 -14.67
N HIS A 281 4.46 0.26 -15.11
CA HIS A 281 5.87 0.68 -15.21
C HIS A 281 6.14 2.13 -14.79
N GLY A 282 5.21 2.76 -14.06
CA GLY A 282 5.35 4.14 -13.62
C GLY A 282 6.65 4.37 -12.88
N SER A 283 7.29 5.51 -13.15
CA SER A 283 8.49 5.97 -12.46
C SER A 283 8.18 7.23 -11.67
N SER A 284 8.87 7.43 -10.54
CA SER A 284 8.78 8.68 -9.79
C SER A 284 9.41 9.81 -10.60
N THR A 285 8.65 10.86 -10.88
CA THR A 285 9.16 12.10 -11.48
C THR A 285 9.00 13.26 -10.50
N GLU A 286 9.67 14.39 -10.72
CA GLU A 286 9.52 15.57 -9.85
C GLU A 286 8.13 16.23 -9.96
N ALA A 287 7.39 15.94 -11.04
CA ALA A 287 6.08 16.53 -11.29
C ALA A 287 4.91 15.72 -10.71
N LEU A 288 5.17 14.47 -10.29
CA LEU A 288 4.15 13.57 -9.76
C LEU A 288 4.49 13.17 -8.31
N PRO A 289 3.48 13.10 -7.42
CA PRO A 289 3.70 12.62 -6.07
C PRO A 289 4.22 11.18 -6.08
N ARG A 290 5.31 10.93 -5.36
CA ARG A 290 5.97 9.63 -5.30
C ARG A 290 5.07 8.55 -4.70
N TRP A 291 4.14 8.93 -3.83
CA TRP A 291 3.15 8.01 -3.25
C TRP A 291 2.11 7.51 -4.27
N LEU A 292 1.91 8.20 -5.41
CA LEU A 292 0.80 7.96 -6.32
C LEU A 292 0.81 6.54 -6.91
N LEU A 293 1.98 6.07 -7.33
CA LEU A 293 2.12 4.72 -7.89
C LEU A 293 1.78 3.64 -6.86
N GLY A 294 2.27 3.79 -5.62
CA GLY A 294 1.97 2.90 -4.51
C GLY A 294 0.48 2.87 -4.21
N LYS A 295 -0.14 4.04 -4.03
CA LYS A 295 -1.58 4.17 -3.71
C LYS A 295 -2.46 3.57 -4.80
N ALA A 296 -2.17 3.90 -6.07
CA ALA A 296 -2.98 3.43 -7.19
C ALA A 296 -2.83 1.91 -7.40
N ARG A 297 -1.63 1.34 -7.28
CA ARG A 297 -1.44 -0.13 -7.31
C ARG A 297 -2.10 -0.82 -6.11
N LEU A 298 -2.05 -0.20 -4.94
CA LEU A 298 -2.66 -0.75 -3.74
C LEU A 298 -4.17 -0.85 -3.90
N ILE A 299 -4.82 0.24 -4.33
CA ILE A 299 -6.26 0.25 -4.60
C ILE A 299 -6.60 -0.71 -5.74
N TRP A 300 -5.77 -0.79 -6.80
CA TRP A 300 -5.95 -1.78 -7.86
C TRP A 300 -5.98 -3.21 -7.30
N ASN A 301 -4.93 -3.58 -6.58
CA ASN A 301 -4.74 -4.92 -6.06
C ASN A 301 -5.80 -5.27 -5.00
N VAL A 302 -6.26 -4.32 -4.18
CA VAL A 302 -7.28 -4.58 -3.16
C VAL A 302 -8.70 -4.53 -3.71
N VAL A 303 -9.00 -3.61 -4.62
CA VAL A 303 -10.37 -3.35 -5.07
C VAL A 303 -10.64 -4.04 -6.40
N ILE A 304 -9.87 -3.73 -7.43
CA ILE A 304 -10.10 -4.24 -8.79
C ILE A 304 -9.88 -5.76 -8.85
N CYS A 305 -8.82 -6.30 -8.23
CA CYS A 305 -8.61 -7.75 -8.18
C CYS A 305 -9.67 -8.50 -7.38
N THR A 306 -10.39 -7.87 -6.44
CA THR A 306 -11.53 -8.56 -5.77
C THR A 306 -12.75 -8.71 -6.67
N VAL A 307 -12.80 -7.95 -7.76
CA VAL A 307 -13.84 -8.01 -8.79
C VAL A 307 -13.40 -8.90 -9.96
N LEU A 308 -12.16 -8.74 -10.43
CA LEU A 308 -11.66 -9.40 -11.64
C LEU A 308 -10.87 -10.69 -11.38
N GLY A 309 -10.31 -10.84 -10.18
CA GLY A 309 -9.48 -11.98 -9.79
C GLY A 309 -8.03 -11.59 -9.46
N PRO A 310 -7.30 -12.44 -8.71
CA PRO A 310 -5.91 -12.20 -8.34
C PRO A 310 -4.95 -12.27 -9.54
N GLU A 311 -5.35 -12.85 -10.67
CA GLU A 311 -4.55 -12.90 -11.90
C GLU A 311 -4.31 -11.52 -12.52
N GLU A 312 -5.13 -10.52 -12.19
CA GLU A 312 -5.00 -9.14 -12.65
C GLU A 312 -4.08 -8.31 -11.74
N ALA A 313 -3.38 -8.92 -10.77
CA ALA A 313 -2.51 -8.20 -9.86
C ALA A 313 -1.38 -7.49 -10.61
N ILE A 314 -1.12 -6.23 -10.23
CA ILE A 314 0.00 -5.45 -10.76
C ILE A 314 1.13 -5.53 -9.74
N GLY A 315 2.15 -6.31 -10.07
CA GLY A 315 3.38 -6.44 -9.28
C GLY A 315 4.38 -5.31 -9.55
N SER A 316 5.42 -5.22 -8.71
CA SER A 316 6.62 -4.50 -9.13
C SER A 316 7.27 -5.29 -10.27
N ALA A 317 7.63 -4.64 -11.38
CA ALA A 317 8.55 -5.21 -12.34
C ALA A 317 9.95 -5.32 -11.69
N LEU A 318 10.12 -6.27 -10.78
CA LEU A 318 11.43 -6.81 -10.47
C LEU A 318 11.74 -7.75 -11.63
N PRO A 319 12.77 -7.49 -12.44
CA PRO A 319 13.14 -8.40 -13.51
C PRO A 319 13.40 -9.79 -12.91
N ASP A 320 12.89 -10.80 -13.60
CA ASP A 320 13.09 -12.22 -13.29
C ASP A 320 14.53 -12.49 -12.83
N GLY A 321 14.68 -13.00 -11.62
CA GLY A 321 15.76 -13.92 -11.26
C GLY A 321 17.20 -13.46 -11.54
N SER A 322 17.61 -12.29 -11.05
CA SER A 322 18.97 -12.16 -10.50
C SER A 322 19.03 -11.08 -9.43
N SER A 323 19.08 -11.49 -8.17
CA SER A 323 19.44 -10.64 -7.04
C SER A 323 20.95 -10.35 -7.11
N THR A 324 21.39 -9.54 -8.07
CA THR A 324 22.68 -8.86 -7.93
C THR A 324 22.49 -7.73 -6.93
N ALA A 325 23.53 -7.39 -6.17
CA ALA A 325 23.47 -6.32 -5.18
C ALA A 325 22.96 -5.00 -5.77
N GLU A 326 23.11 -4.78 -7.08
CA GLU A 326 22.59 -3.62 -7.82
C GLU A 326 21.08 -3.64 -8.11
N SER A 327 20.40 -4.80 -8.21
CA SER A 327 18.97 -4.84 -8.58
C SER A 327 18.02 -4.53 -7.42
N VAL A 328 18.50 -4.65 -6.17
CA VAL A 328 17.79 -4.22 -4.95
C VAL A 328 17.88 -2.69 -4.78
N TYR A 329 18.72 -2.01 -5.57
CA TYR A 329 19.03 -0.60 -5.45
C TYR A 329 18.22 0.26 -6.43
N THR A 330 17.01 0.62 -6.03
CA THR A 330 16.41 1.88 -6.49
C THR A 330 15.88 2.66 -5.28
N ALA A 331 16.45 3.85 -5.10
CA ALA A 331 16.02 4.94 -4.22
C ALA A 331 16.20 4.77 -2.69
N ARG A 332 17.38 5.13 -2.18
CA ARG A 332 17.51 5.85 -0.89
C ARG A 332 18.69 6.82 -0.90
N THR A 333 18.47 7.99 -1.48
CA THR A 333 19.28 9.19 -1.20
C THR A 333 18.46 10.10 -0.29
N SER A 334 18.63 9.97 1.03
CA SER A 334 18.05 10.90 2.00
C SER A 334 19.14 11.73 2.66
N HIS A 335 18.94 13.05 2.71
CA HIS A 335 19.79 14.04 3.38
C HIS A 335 19.71 13.99 4.92
N CYS A 336 19.38 12.83 5.50
CA CYS A 336 19.24 12.65 6.94
C CYS A 336 20.60 12.34 7.61
N PRO A 337 20.77 12.65 8.91
CA PRO A 337 21.90 12.17 9.69
C PRO A 337 21.99 10.64 9.62
N SER A 338 23.19 10.09 9.44
CA SER A 338 23.40 8.63 9.36
C SER A 338 23.22 7.91 10.71
N CYS A 339 23.30 8.65 11.83
CA CYS A 339 23.07 8.12 13.16
C CYS A 339 21.58 7.91 13.44
N PHE A 340 21.25 6.79 14.09
CA PHE A 340 19.90 6.55 14.61
C PHE A 340 19.54 7.54 15.73
N THR A 341 18.29 8.00 15.72
CA THR A 341 17.68 8.81 16.79
C THR A 341 16.19 8.47 16.87
N GLY A 342 15.60 8.44 18.07
CA GLY A 342 14.16 8.17 18.22
C GLY A 342 13.80 6.69 18.07
N GLU A 343 12.84 6.39 17.21
CA GLU A 343 12.39 5.02 16.93
C GLU A 343 13.25 4.38 15.82
N VAL A 344 13.77 3.19 16.08
CA VAL A 344 14.53 2.36 15.13
C VAL A 344 13.68 1.16 14.76
N LEU A 345 13.49 0.95 13.46
CA LEU A 345 12.73 -0.18 12.93
C LEU A 345 13.68 -1.24 12.37
N LEU A 346 13.53 -2.48 12.84
CA LEU A 346 14.12 -3.63 12.16
C LEU A 346 13.10 -4.17 11.16
N ARG A 347 13.35 -3.97 9.87
CA ARG A 347 12.49 -4.50 8.81
C ARG A 347 13.15 -5.70 8.13
N ARG A 348 12.36 -6.70 7.76
CA ARG A 348 12.79 -7.81 6.92
C ARG A 348 12.36 -7.56 5.49
N ARG A 349 13.27 -7.78 4.54
CA ARG A 349 13.00 -7.75 3.10
C ARG A 349 13.01 -9.18 2.56
N TYR A 350 11.88 -9.62 2.05
CA TYR A 350 11.74 -10.93 1.42
C TYR A 350 12.31 -10.90 0.00
N SER A 351 12.77 -12.05 -0.49
CA SER A 351 13.25 -12.26 -1.87
C SER A 351 12.25 -11.78 -2.93
N SER A 352 10.98 -11.81 -2.57
CA SER A 352 9.86 -11.39 -3.38
C SER A 352 9.73 -9.86 -3.50
N GLY A 353 10.31 -9.09 -2.56
CA GLY A 353 10.30 -7.62 -2.50
C GLY A 353 9.51 -7.03 -1.33
N ARG A 354 8.63 -7.81 -0.69
CA ARG A 354 7.87 -7.44 0.51
C ARG A 354 8.81 -7.01 1.63
N VAL A 355 8.42 -5.95 2.34
CA VAL A 355 9.10 -5.47 3.55
C VAL A 355 8.12 -5.56 4.72
N VAL A 356 8.57 -6.07 5.86
CA VAL A 356 7.75 -6.17 7.08
C VAL A 356 8.57 -5.68 8.27
N THR A 357 8.00 -4.79 9.08
CA THR A 357 8.59 -4.40 10.37
C THR A 357 8.50 -5.59 11.34
N ILE A 358 9.66 -6.12 11.71
CA ILE A 358 9.78 -7.28 12.61
C ILE A 358 9.82 -6.84 14.07
N ASP A 359 10.47 -5.70 14.33
CA ASP A 359 10.59 -5.16 15.68
C ASP A 359 10.84 -3.66 15.64
N ARG A 360 10.52 -3.00 16.76
CA ARG A 360 10.70 -1.57 16.95
C ARG A 360 11.46 -1.31 18.24
N LEU A 361 12.40 -0.37 18.21
CA LEU A 361 13.23 0.00 19.35
C LEU A 361 13.23 1.51 19.53
N MET A 362 12.74 2.01 20.66
CA MET A 362 12.87 3.42 21.05
C MET A 362 14.27 3.67 21.60
N LEU A 363 15.22 4.03 20.74
CA LEU A 363 16.65 4.15 21.07
C LEU A 363 16.91 5.16 22.18
N ASP A 364 16.18 6.28 22.19
CA ASP A 364 16.29 7.35 23.18
C ASP A 364 15.86 6.90 24.60
N SER A 365 15.11 5.81 24.71
CA SER A 365 14.67 5.24 25.99
C SER A 365 15.65 4.23 26.58
N VAL A 366 16.68 3.83 25.82
CA VAL A 366 17.59 2.76 26.22
C VAL A 366 18.60 3.29 27.24
N CYS A 367 18.55 2.73 28.46
CA CYS A 367 19.39 3.15 29.58
C CYS A 367 20.55 2.19 29.90
N SER A 368 20.60 1.01 29.26
CA SER A 368 21.63 -0.01 29.51
C SER A 368 21.96 -0.81 28.25
N PRO A 369 23.22 -1.24 28.05
CA PRO A 369 23.59 -2.12 26.94
C PRO A 369 22.95 -3.50 27.08
N GLY A 370 22.71 -4.18 25.96
CA GLY A 370 22.09 -5.50 25.97
C GLY A 370 21.79 -6.06 24.58
N LEU A 371 21.31 -7.30 24.56
CA LEU A 371 20.86 -7.96 23.34
C LEU A 371 19.53 -7.36 22.89
N TRP A 372 19.45 -6.94 21.62
CA TRP A 372 18.19 -6.52 21.01
C TRP A 372 17.53 -7.71 20.32
N LYS A 373 18.17 -8.24 19.27
CA LYS A 373 17.65 -9.37 18.47
C LYS A 373 18.74 -10.34 18.06
N VAL A 374 18.33 -11.58 17.82
CA VAL A 374 19.16 -12.62 17.20
C VAL A 374 18.43 -13.10 15.96
N ILE A 375 19.09 -13.05 14.81
CA ILE A 375 18.54 -13.50 13.53
C ILE A 375 19.13 -14.87 13.20
N GLY A 376 18.29 -15.80 12.77
CA GLY A 376 18.74 -17.10 12.27
C GLY A 376 17.62 -17.95 11.68
N SER A 377 17.98 -19.09 11.09
CA SER A 377 17.03 -19.88 10.28
C SER A 377 15.79 -20.31 11.05
N HIS A 378 15.93 -21.04 12.16
CA HIS A 378 14.81 -21.42 13.01
C HIS A 378 15.21 -21.47 14.48
N TYR A 379 14.25 -21.20 15.36
CA TYR A 379 14.47 -21.31 16.79
C TYR A 379 14.45 -22.77 17.25
N ASP A 380 15.51 -23.18 17.97
CA ASP A 380 15.61 -24.49 18.62
C ASP A 380 16.19 -24.30 20.02
N ALA A 381 15.35 -24.50 21.04
CA ALA A 381 15.71 -24.30 22.45
C ALA A 381 16.78 -25.27 22.96
N HIS A 382 17.04 -26.37 22.23
CA HIS A 382 18.04 -27.38 22.60
C HIS A 382 19.35 -27.23 21.83
N ALA A 383 19.43 -26.24 20.93
CA ALA A 383 20.64 -25.96 20.17
C ALA A 383 21.78 -25.46 21.09
N PRO A 384 23.04 -25.84 20.81
CA PRO A 384 24.18 -25.19 21.45
C PRO A 384 24.16 -23.68 21.20
N LEU A 385 24.19 -22.90 22.29
CA LEU A 385 24.22 -21.44 22.19
C LEU A 385 25.52 -20.96 21.54
N PRO A 386 25.44 -19.91 20.70
CA PRO A 386 26.61 -19.35 20.02
C PRO A 386 27.54 -18.68 21.02
N ASN A 387 28.77 -18.43 20.60
CA ASN A 387 29.73 -17.67 21.40
C ASN A 387 29.39 -16.18 21.31
N SER A 388 28.73 -15.62 22.33
CA SER A 388 28.32 -14.21 22.41
C SER A 388 28.61 -13.65 23.80
N ALA A 389 28.94 -12.36 23.87
CA ALA A 389 29.07 -11.62 25.12
C ALA A 389 27.74 -11.53 25.89
N TYR A 390 26.62 -11.64 25.19
CA TYR A 390 25.26 -11.59 25.74
C TYR A 390 24.68 -12.98 26.01
N ARG A 391 25.50 -14.04 26.01
CA ARG A 391 25.05 -15.44 26.18
C ARG A 391 24.13 -15.68 27.38
N THR A 392 24.28 -14.93 28.47
CA THR A 392 23.38 -15.04 29.65
C THR A 392 21.97 -14.50 29.38
N GLN A 393 21.81 -13.62 28.40
CA GLN A 393 20.53 -13.08 27.94
C GLN A 393 19.84 -14.01 26.92
N PHE A 394 20.54 -15.03 26.41
CA PHE A 394 19.96 -16.05 25.53
C PHE A 394 18.97 -16.99 26.27
N VAL A 395 18.82 -16.88 27.59
CA VAL A 395 17.86 -17.69 28.38
C VAL A 395 16.41 -17.28 28.08
N THR A 396 16.17 -16.07 27.56
CA THR A 396 14.85 -15.55 27.14
C THR A 396 14.72 -15.44 25.61
N LEU A 397 15.51 -16.20 24.85
CA LEU A 397 15.68 -16.01 23.40
C LEU A 397 14.40 -16.05 22.58
N GLY A 398 13.38 -16.80 23.00
CA GLY A 398 12.16 -16.99 22.22
C GLY A 398 11.48 -15.68 21.81
N ALA A 399 11.60 -14.62 22.61
CA ALA A 399 11.05 -13.29 22.31
C ALA A 399 11.99 -12.39 21.49
N SER A 400 13.30 -12.66 21.52
CA SER A 400 14.33 -11.88 20.82
C SER A 400 14.79 -12.53 19.52
N PHE A 401 14.31 -13.74 19.22
CA PHE A 401 14.69 -14.48 18.02
C PHE A 401 13.85 -14.07 16.82
N VAL A 402 14.53 -13.72 15.73
CA VAL A 402 13.92 -13.42 14.43
C VAL A 402 14.22 -14.57 13.48
N MET A 403 13.16 -15.26 13.07
CA MET A 403 13.25 -16.38 12.15
C MET A 403 13.46 -15.88 10.72
N SER A 404 14.57 -16.30 10.10
CA SER A 404 14.85 -16.01 8.68
C SER A 404 14.28 -17.07 7.74
N GLU A 405 14.03 -18.30 8.19
CA GLU A 405 13.42 -19.32 7.34
C GLU A 405 11.95 -19.01 7.01
N VAL A 406 11.58 -19.12 5.73
CA VAL A 406 10.19 -19.02 5.28
C VAL A 406 9.80 -20.32 4.63
N ARG A 407 8.60 -20.81 4.95
CA ARG A 407 8.04 -22.04 4.37
C ARG A 407 6.80 -21.72 3.55
N ASP A 408 6.66 -22.40 2.42
CA ASP A 408 5.43 -22.37 1.63
C ASP A 408 4.28 -23.12 2.35
N GLY A 409 3.08 -23.09 1.75
CA GLY A 409 1.90 -23.78 2.28
C GLY A 409 2.03 -25.31 2.35
N VAL A 410 3.06 -25.90 1.74
CA VAL A 410 3.37 -27.34 1.75
C VAL A 410 4.51 -27.66 2.75
N GLY A 411 5.06 -26.63 3.41
CA GLY A 411 6.11 -26.76 4.42
C GLY A 411 7.53 -26.80 3.87
N LYS A 412 7.74 -26.56 2.57
CA LYS A 412 9.06 -26.47 1.95
C LYS A 412 9.67 -25.10 2.22
N VAL A 413 10.96 -25.08 2.58
CA VAL A 413 11.70 -23.83 2.75
C VAL A 413 11.87 -23.14 1.40
N VAL A 414 11.40 -21.89 1.31
CA VAL A 414 11.48 -21.03 0.12
C VAL A 414 12.47 -19.87 0.29
N GLU A 415 12.84 -19.52 1.52
CA GLU A 415 13.83 -18.49 1.84
C GLU A 415 14.54 -18.84 3.16
N GLY A 416 15.78 -18.36 3.36
CA GLY A 416 16.57 -18.60 4.57
C GLY A 416 17.23 -19.98 4.64
N SER A 417 17.24 -20.72 3.52
CA SER A 417 17.76 -22.10 3.45
C SER A 417 19.26 -22.22 3.70
N GLY A 418 20.00 -21.14 3.43
CA GLY A 418 21.44 -21.01 3.67
C GLY A 418 21.81 -20.46 5.04
N ASP A 419 20.84 -20.02 5.86
CA ASP A 419 21.13 -19.30 7.08
C ASP A 419 21.45 -20.23 8.25
N SER A 420 22.41 -19.80 9.07
CA SER A 420 22.75 -20.51 10.30
C SER A 420 21.65 -20.36 11.33
N ARG A 421 21.53 -21.36 12.22
CA ARG A 421 20.51 -21.36 13.27
C ARG A 421 20.56 -20.13 14.16
N PHE A 422 21.77 -19.73 14.54
CA PHE A 422 22.08 -18.40 15.05
C PHE A 422 23.07 -17.81 14.04
N HIS A 423 22.63 -16.79 13.31
CA HIS A 423 23.39 -16.22 12.20
C HIS A 423 24.03 -14.91 12.62
N LEU A 424 23.21 -13.97 13.10
CA LEU A 424 23.61 -12.61 13.41
C LEU A 424 23.01 -12.18 14.75
N GLU A 425 23.80 -11.48 15.56
CA GLU A 425 23.38 -10.79 16.76
C GLU A 425 23.30 -9.29 16.50
N LEU A 426 22.19 -8.68 16.93
CA LEU A 426 22.01 -7.24 17.03
C LEU A 426 21.98 -6.87 18.52
N ALA A 427 22.96 -6.09 18.96
CA ALA A 427 23.11 -5.64 20.34
C ALA A 427 23.07 -4.11 20.42
N ILE A 428 22.61 -3.60 21.56
CA ILE A 428 22.67 -2.19 21.89
C ILE A 428 23.89 -1.95 22.76
N GLU A 429 24.71 -1.01 22.34
CA GLU A 429 25.85 -0.52 23.11
C GLU A 429 25.66 0.94 23.45
N ILE A 430 26.21 1.35 24.59
CA ILE A 430 26.18 2.73 25.04
C ILE A 430 27.61 3.24 25.11
N ASP A 431 27.88 4.32 24.38
CA ASP A 431 29.21 4.94 24.35
C ASP A 431 29.51 5.74 25.64
N ALA A 432 30.71 6.29 25.74
CA ALA A 432 31.13 7.11 26.89
C ALA A 432 30.30 8.41 27.07
N HIS A 433 29.58 8.84 26.03
CA HIS A 433 28.72 10.02 26.02
C HIS A 433 27.24 9.69 26.26
N LYS A 434 26.92 8.42 26.57
CA LYS A 434 25.57 7.88 26.75
C LYS A 434 24.72 7.84 25.47
N HIS A 435 25.34 7.84 24.30
CA HIS A 435 24.61 7.57 23.07
C HIS A 435 24.47 6.06 22.87
N ALA A 436 23.24 5.61 22.65
CA ALA A 436 22.96 4.24 22.30
C ALA A 436 23.20 4.02 20.80
N ARG A 437 23.80 2.88 20.44
CA ARG A 437 24.03 2.45 19.06
C ARG A 437 23.67 0.98 18.89
N VAL A 438 23.21 0.61 17.71
CA VAL A 438 22.99 -0.79 17.34
C VAL A 438 24.26 -1.35 16.72
N VAL A 439 24.71 -2.51 17.19
CA VAL A 439 25.93 -3.19 16.72
C VAL A 439 25.58 -4.59 16.23
N ALA A 440 26.02 -4.92 15.02
CA ALA A 440 25.92 -6.23 14.42
C ALA A 440 27.18 -7.07 14.67
N ARG A 441 26.99 -8.35 15.01
CA ARG A 441 28.05 -9.37 15.11
C ARG A 441 27.61 -10.69 14.51
N ASP A 442 28.41 -11.22 13.59
CA ASP A 442 28.19 -12.55 13.04
C ASP A 442 28.49 -13.62 14.11
N LEU A 443 27.58 -14.58 14.27
CA LEU A 443 27.63 -15.60 15.31
C LEU A 443 28.33 -16.88 14.84
N ASP A 444 29.46 -16.72 14.14
CA ASP A 444 30.19 -17.81 13.48
C ASP A 444 29.31 -18.57 12.48
N SER A 445 28.59 -17.80 11.64
CA SER A 445 27.67 -18.33 10.67
C SER A 445 28.41 -19.11 9.58
N LYS A 446 27.76 -20.13 9.02
CA LYS A 446 28.34 -21.00 7.99
C LYS A 446 28.72 -20.23 6.71
N ASN A 447 27.90 -19.26 6.32
CA ASN A 447 27.99 -18.60 5.02
C ASN A 447 28.42 -17.13 5.11
N GLY A 448 28.56 -16.58 6.32
CA GLY A 448 28.92 -15.20 6.57
C GLY A 448 27.73 -14.26 6.42
N THR A 449 27.92 -13.04 6.93
CA THR A 449 26.96 -11.91 6.85
C THR A 449 27.61 -10.77 6.08
N CYS A 450 26.83 -9.98 5.35
CA CYS A 450 27.28 -8.74 4.74
C CYS A 450 26.33 -7.60 5.11
N VAL A 451 26.85 -6.42 5.43
CA VAL A 451 26.05 -5.20 5.59
C VAL A 451 26.41 -4.23 4.48
N LEU A 452 25.41 -3.84 3.71
CA LEU A 452 25.56 -2.85 2.65
C LEU A 452 25.19 -1.47 3.20
N ARG A 453 26.10 -0.51 3.01
CA ARG A 453 25.91 0.89 3.39
C ARG A 453 26.02 1.80 2.19
N THR A 454 25.06 2.70 2.01
CA THR A 454 25.07 3.74 0.98
C THR A 454 25.81 4.99 1.45
N SER A 455 26.48 5.64 0.52
CA SER A 455 27.14 6.93 0.71
C SER A 455 26.93 7.79 -0.54
N CYS A 456 27.24 9.08 -0.45
CA CYS A 456 27.18 10.00 -1.60
C CYS A 456 28.08 9.59 -2.78
N ASN A 457 29.09 8.75 -2.55
CA ASN A 457 30.06 8.34 -3.55
C ASN A 457 29.88 6.88 -4.03
N GLY A 458 28.78 6.21 -3.64
CA GLY A 458 28.54 4.80 -3.95
C GLY A 458 28.19 4.00 -2.70
N PHE A 459 28.46 2.70 -2.70
CA PHE A 459 28.18 1.82 -1.56
C PHE A 459 29.45 1.16 -1.01
N THR A 460 29.38 0.70 0.23
CA THR A 460 30.42 -0.11 0.88
C THR A 460 29.79 -1.37 1.47
N CYS A 461 30.42 -2.51 1.24
CA CYS A 461 30.03 -3.83 1.74
C CYS A 461 30.89 -4.18 2.95
N PHE A 462 30.31 -4.14 4.15
CA PHE A 462 30.95 -4.60 5.38
C PHE A 462 30.68 -6.09 5.58
N ALA A 463 31.69 -6.91 5.28
CA ALA A 463 31.56 -8.35 5.24
C ALA A 463 32.14 -9.01 6.50
N PHE A 464 31.36 -9.91 7.09
CA PHE A 464 31.76 -10.72 8.22
C PHE A 464 32.29 -12.08 7.71
N PRO A 465 33.51 -12.51 8.09
CA PRO A 465 34.13 -13.71 7.51
C PRO A 465 33.37 -15.02 7.78
N GLY A 466 32.60 -15.09 8.87
CA GLY A 466 31.93 -16.29 9.35
C GLY A 466 32.88 -17.47 9.59
N ARG A 467 32.31 -18.68 9.79
CA ARG A 467 33.08 -19.91 10.06
C ARG A 467 34.01 -20.33 8.92
N ARG A 468 33.65 -19.95 7.70
CA ARG A 468 34.45 -20.28 6.50
C ARG A 468 35.63 -19.35 6.30
N HIS A 469 35.77 -18.30 7.12
CA HIS A 469 36.83 -17.30 7.00
C HIS A 469 36.91 -16.72 5.58
N LEU A 470 35.76 -16.30 5.05
CA LEU A 470 35.64 -15.76 3.71
C LEU A 470 36.45 -14.49 3.56
N GLY A 471 37.31 -14.45 2.54
CA GLY A 471 38.14 -13.31 2.21
C GLY A 471 37.40 -12.22 1.44
N VAL A 472 38.09 -11.10 1.22
CA VAL A 472 37.60 -9.98 0.41
C VAL A 472 37.20 -10.45 -0.99
N ASP A 473 38.03 -11.27 -1.63
CA ASP A 473 37.79 -11.76 -2.99
C ASP A 473 36.58 -12.70 -3.07
N ASP A 474 36.39 -13.58 -2.07
CA ASP A 474 35.22 -14.47 -2.00
C ASP A 474 33.91 -13.67 -1.92
N TRP A 475 33.92 -12.57 -1.16
CA TRP A 475 32.78 -11.68 -1.01
C TRP A 475 32.54 -10.82 -2.24
N ALA A 476 33.61 -10.30 -2.84
CA ALA A 476 33.55 -9.54 -4.09
C ALA A 476 32.91 -10.37 -5.21
N GLU A 477 33.33 -11.64 -5.36
CA GLU A 477 32.75 -12.57 -6.34
C GLU A 477 31.28 -12.85 -6.05
N ARG A 478 30.93 -13.15 -4.79
CA ARG A 478 29.54 -13.45 -4.39
C ARG A 478 28.58 -12.29 -4.60
N LEU A 479 29.02 -11.07 -4.31
CA LEU A 479 28.20 -9.87 -4.41
C LEU A 479 28.20 -9.28 -5.82
N GLY A 480 29.13 -9.72 -6.69
CA GLY A 480 29.32 -9.17 -8.04
C GLY A 480 29.89 -7.76 -8.03
N VAL A 481 30.76 -7.44 -7.06
CA VAL A 481 31.31 -6.08 -6.86
C VAL A 481 32.83 -6.09 -6.89
N SER A 482 33.45 -4.93 -7.11
CA SER A 482 34.92 -4.79 -6.99
C SER A 482 35.37 -4.99 -5.54
N ALA A 483 36.49 -5.68 -5.34
CA ALA A 483 37.08 -5.95 -4.03
C ALA A 483 37.34 -4.69 -3.18
N GLU A 484 37.55 -3.54 -3.82
CA GLU A 484 37.73 -2.25 -3.15
C GLU A 484 36.49 -1.77 -2.37
N HIS A 485 35.30 -2.26 -2.73
CA HIS A 485 34.05 -1.95 -2.03
C HIS A 485 33.81 -2.87 -0.83
N VAL A 486 34.64 -3.90 -0.61
CA VAL A 486 34.46 -4.89 0.45
C VAL A 486 35.42 -4.63 1.60
N CYS A 487 34.87 -4.40 2.79
CA CYS A 487 35.60 -4.21 4.04
C CYS A 487 35.30 -5.37 5.00
N LEU A 488 36.33 -6.14 5.38
CA LEU A 488 36.16 -7.19 6.38
C LEU A 488 36.05 -6.58 7.79
N VAL A 489 35.05 -7.04 8.56
CA VAL A 489 34.79 -6.57 9.92
C VAL A 489 34.43 -7.74 10.85
N ASP A 490 34.79 -7.61 12.12
CA ASP A 490 34.37 -8.54 13.19
C ASP A 490 33.10 -8.05 13.91
N GLU A 491 32.93 -6.73 13.97
CA GLU A 491 31.74 -6.04 14.49
C GLU A 491 31.48 -4.78 13.66
N LEU A 492 30.21 -4.38 13.56
CA LEU A 492 29.83 -3.15 12.85
C LEU A 492 28.77 -2.38 13.62
N ALA A 493 29.04 -1.11 13.91
CA ALA A 493 28.01 -0.18 14.34
C ALA A 493 27.13 0.17 13.13
N LEU A 494 25.84 -0.15 13.24
CA LEU A 494 24.87 0.02 12.17
C LEU A 494 24.42 1.48 12.07
N GLU A 495 24.08 1.89 10.87
CA GLU A 495 23.58 3.22 10.52
C GLU A 495 22.22 3.13 9.84
N ARG A 496 21.50 4.26 9.82
CA ARG A 496 20.22 4.35 9.15
C ARG A 496 20.35 4.00 7.67
N GLY A 497 19.52 3.08 7.21
CA GLY A 497 19.52 2.61 5.82
C GLY A 497 20.48 1.44 5.57
N ASP A 498 21.21 0.96 6.57
CA ASP A 498 22.02 -0.24 6.42
C ASP A 498 21.15 -1.46 6.07
N ILE A 499 21.61 -2.23 5.09
CA ILE A 499 20.97 -3.46 4.64
C ILE A 499 21.84 -4.64 5.07
N ILE A 500 21.32 -5.47 5.95
CA ILE A 500 21.93 -6.71 6.43
C ILE A 500 21.52 -7.84 5.48
N GLN A 501 22.48 -8.36 4.73
CA GLN A 501 22.35 -9.57 3.92
C GLN A 501 22.96 -10.77 4.64
N LEU A 502 22.13 -11.79 4.87
CA LEU A 502 22.59 -13.10 5.30
C LEU A 502 22.89 -13.97 4.06
N ALA A 503 22.81 -15.29 4.18
CA ALA A 503 23.07 -16.17 3.05
C ALA A 503 21.91 -16.19 2.04
N ASP A 504 20.68 -16.13 2.55
CA ASP A 504 19.46 -16.29 1.75
C ASP A 504 18.31 -15.45 2.32
N SER A 505 18.61 -14.39 3.07
CA SER A 505 17.63 -13.51 3.72
C SER A 505 18.19 -12.10 3.89
N CYS A 506 17.30 -11.11 3.92
CA CYS A 506 17.66 -9.70 3.93
C CYS A 506 16.88 -8.92 5.00
N PHE A 507 17.55 -8.00 5.69
CA PHE A 507 16.99 -7.12 6.70
C PHE A 507 17.51 -5.70 6.51
N GLU A 508 16.77 -4.70 6.95
CA GLU A 508 17.18 -3.30 6.91
C GLU A 508 16.84 -2.60 8.22
N LEU A 509 17.60 -1.54 8.53
CA LEU A 509 17.37 -0.69 9.68
C LEU A 509 17.00 0.73 9.25
N ILE A 510 15.96 1.30 9.89
CA ILE A 510 15.44 2.64 9.58
C ILE A 510 15.34 3.48 10.84
#